data_AF-D2JW24-F1
#
_entry.id   AF-D2JW24-F1
#
_cell.length_a   1.000
_cell.length_b   1.000
_cell.length_c   1.000
_cell.angle_alpha   90.00
_cell.angle_beta   90.00
_cell.angle_gamma   90.00
#
_symmetry.space_group_name_H-M   'P 1'
#
loop_
_entity.id
_entity.type
_entity.pdbx_description
1 polymer ?
#
loop_
_entity_poly.entity_id
_entity_poly.type
_entity_poly.pdbx_seq_one_letter_code
_entity_poly.pdbx_strand_id
1 'polypeptide(L)' 'LDLAEKVVKQINTAKNEFKFIYDENLSIKEKIVTIAKEIYGAKNVEFSSLAKTQLSQFKKLGWDKLLV' A
#
# COMPACT_ATOMS: atom_id res chain seq x y z
N LEU A 1 25.30 -14.07 -17.47
CA LEU A 1 25.83 -12.70 -17.56
C LEU A 1 24.74 -11.67 -17.91
N ASP A 2 23.88 -11.96 -18.89
CA ASP A 2 22.85 -11.02 -19.40
C ASP A 2 22.01 -10.29 -18.33
N LEU A 3 21.50 -10.98 -17.31
CA LEU A 3 20.72 -10.33 -16.25
C LEU A 3 21.55 -9.32 -15.44
N ALA A 4 22.81 -9.65 -15.12
CA ALA A 4 23.66 -8.80 -14.30
C ALA A 4 24.00 -7.49 -15.02
N GLU A 5 24.34 -7.57 -16.31
CA GLU A 5 24.61 -6.38 -17.14
C GLU A 5 23.38 -5.48 -17.27
N LYS A 6 22.19 -6.07 -17.43
CA LYS A 6 20.92 -5.33 -17.49
C LYS A 6 20.59 -4.62 -16.17
N VAL A 7 20.83 -5.26 -15.03
CA VAL A 7 20.64 -4.66 -13.71
C VAL A 7 21.60 -3.49 -13.50
N VAL A 8 22.89 -3.67 -13.77
CA VAL A 8 23.91 -2.61 -13.64
C VAL A 8 23.59 -1.42 -14.55
N LYS A 9 23.22 -1.69 -15.81
CA LYS A 9 22.77 -0.64 -16.73
C LYS A 9 21.60 0.15 -16.13
N GLN A 10 20.60 -0.53 -15.59
CA GLN A 10 19.41 0.14 -15.07
C GLN A 10 19.69 0.96 -13.81
N ILE A 11 20.59 0.51 -12.93
CA ILE A 11 21.08 1.30 -11.80
C ILE A 11 21.75 2.60 -12.28
N ASN A 12 22.55 2.53 -13.35
CA ASN A 12 23.33 3.67 -13.84
C ASN A 12 22.52 4.67 -14.67
N THR A 13 21.46 4.22 -15.37
CA THR A 13 20.75 5.06 -16.34
C THR A 13 19.32 5.41 -15.98
N ALA A 14 18.64 4.62 -15.13
CA ALA A 14 17.25 4.89 -14.80
C ALA A 14 17.13 5.98 -13.73
N LYS A 15 16.11 6.84 -13.89
CA LYS A 15 15.71 7.75 -12.82
C LYS A 15 14.96 6.97 -11.75
N ASN A 16 15.43 7.03 -10.51
CA ASN A 16 14.72 6.45 -9.36
C ASN A 16 13.67 7.44 -8.86
N GLU A 17 12.40 7.10 -9.05
CA GLU A 17 11.23 7.86 -8.56
C GLU A 17 10.44 7.06 -7.54
N PHE A 18 11.15 6.31 -6.68
CA PHE A 18 10.53 5.53 -5.62
C PHE A 18 9.62 6.41 -4.76
N LYS A 19 8.38 5.94 -4.58
CA LYS A 19 7.39 6.50 -3.68
C LYS A 19 6.55 5.36 -3.08
N PHE A 20 6.08 5.56 -1.86
CA PHE A 20 5.04 4.71 -1.31
C PHE A 20 3.75 4.88 -2.10
N ILE A 21 2.95 3.81 -2.18
CA ILE A 21 1.68 3.84 -2.90
C ILE A 21 0.59 4.62 -2.16
N TYR A 22 0.79 4.93 -0.88
CA TYR A 22 -0.10 5.73 -0.06
C TYR A 22 0.66 6.56 0.98
N ASP A 23 0.03 7.62 1.49
CA ASP A 23 0.50 8.39 2.63
C ASP A 23 0.17 7.67 3.94
N GLU A 24 1.10 7.66 4.91
CA GLU A 24 0.91 7.03 6.22
C GLU A 24 -0.26 7.61 7.02
N ASN A 25 -0.69 8.84 6.70
CA ASN A 25 -1.78 9.53 7.37
C ASN A 25 -3.16 9.14 6.88
N LEU A 26 -3.27 8.44 5.74
CA LEU A 26 -4.53 7.89 5.26
C LEU A 26 -5.17 6.98 6.32
N SER A 27 -6.50 6.90 6.30
CA SER A 27 -7.20 5.94 7.14
C SER A 27 -6.82 4.51 6.75
N ILE A 28 -6.91 3.57 7.71
CA ILE A 28 -6.70 2.13 7.43
C ILE A 28 -7.54 1.67 6.23
N LYS A 29 -8.78 2.14 6.09
CA LYS A 29 -9.65 1.80 4.96
C LYS A 29 -9.09 2.25 3.62
N GLU A 30 -8.62 3.49 3.56
CA GLU A 30 -8.01 4.05 2.34
C GLU A 30 -6.72 3.31 1.99
N LYS A 31 -5.86 3.00 2.98
CA LYS A 31 -4.65 2.19 2.78
C LYS A 31 -4.97 0.82 2.15
N ILE A 32 -5.95 0.10 2.70
CA ILE A 32 -6.42 -1.19 2.17
C ILE A 32 -6.93 -1.04 0.73
N VAL A 33 -7.75 -0.02 0.47
CA VAL A 33 -8.31 0.23 -0.87
C VAL A 33 -7.21 0.55 -1.87
N THR A 34 -6.22 1.36 -1.50
CA THR A 34 -5.10 1.70 -2.38
C THR A 34 -4.29 0.47 -2.75
N ILE A 35 -3.95 -0.39 -1.78
CA ILE A 35 -3.27 -1.68 -2.07
C ILE A 35 -4.11 -2.52 -3.03
N ALA A 36 -5.40 -2.69 -2.72
CA ALA A 36 -6.29 -3.54 -3.51
C ALA A 36 -6.42 -3.05 -4.96
N LYS A 37 -6.53 -1.73 -5.17
CA LYS A 37 -6.71 -1.15 -6.50
C LYS A 37 -5.40 -1.08 -7.29
N GLU A 38 -4.34 -0.53 -6.70
CA GLU A 38 -3.10 -0.23 -7.41
C GLU A 38 -2.23 -1.47 -7.61
N ILE A 39 -2.22 -2.42 -6.67
CA ILE A 39 -1.36 -3.61 -6.72
C ILE A 39 -2.12 -4.83 -7.24
N TYR A 40 -3.35 -5.06 -6.77
CA TYR A 40 -4.13 -6.23 -7.16
C TYR A 40 -5.13 -5.97 -8.30
N GLY A 41 -5.30 -4.72 -8.75
CA GLY A 41 -6.23 -4.38 -9.82
C GLY A 41 -7.70 -4.57 -9.44
N ALA A 42 -8.03 -4.53 -8.14
CA ALA A 42 -9.40 -4.72 -7.68
C ALA A 42 -10.30 -3.55 -8.12
N LYS A 43 -11.54 -3.85 -8.51
CA LYS A 43 -12.52 -2.81 -8.82
C LYS A 43 -12.97 -2.06 -7.56
N ASN A 44 -13.30 -2.81 -6.51
CA ASN A 44 -13.84 -2.33 -5.25
C ASN A 44 -13.36 -3.19 -4.07
N VAL A 45 -13.49 -2.64 -2.86
CA VAL A 45 -13.26 -3.36 -1.60
C VAL A 45 -14.53 -3.25 -0.75
N GLU A 46 -15.00 -4.39 -0.25
CA GLU A 46 -16.12 -4.45 0.67
C GLU A 46 -15.64 -4.90 2.06
N PHE A 47 -16.11 -4.20 3.09
CA PHE A 47 -15.81 -4.51 4.47
C PHE A 47 -17.01 -5.18 5.14
N SER A 48 -16.79 -6.37 5.68
CA SER A 48 -17.78 -7.05 6.52
C SER A 48 -18.13 -6.23 7.76
N SER A 49 -19.27 -6.54 8.38
CA SER A 49 -19.69 -5.89 9.63
C SER A 49 -18.65 -6.07 10.74
N LEU A 50 -18.03 -7.25 10.83
CA LEU A 50 -16.95 -7.53 11.77
C LEU A 50 -15.73 -6.63 11.51
N ALA A 51 -15.30 -6.51 10.26
CA ALA A 51 -14.16 -5.66 9.89
C ALA A 51 -14.44 -4.18 10.21
N LYS A 52 -15.65 -3.69 9.95
CA LYS A 52 -16.05 -2.31 10.29
C LYS A 52 -15.97 -2.07 11.80
N THR A 53 -16.37 -3.04 12.62
CA THR A 53 -16.27 -2.96 14.09
C THR A 53 -14.81 -2.94 14.54
N GLN A 54 -13.96 -3.81 13.99
CA GLN A 54 -12.53 -3.86 14.33
C GLN A 54 -11.79 -2.57 13.93
N LEU A 55 -12.06 -2.04 12.74
CA LEU A 55 -11.49 -0.76 12.30
C LEU A 55 -11.84 0.40 13.24
N SER A 56 -13.07 0.40 13.77
CA SER A 56 -13.50 1.37 14.77
C SER A 56 -12.77 1.19 16.11
N GLN A 57 -12.49 -0.06 16.51
CA GLN A 57 -11.71 -0.36 17.70
C GLN A 57 -10.25 0.10 17.54
N PHE A 58 -9.62 -0.16 16.40
CA PHE A 58 -8.25 0.29 16.12
C PHE A 58 -8.12 1.80 16.22
N LYS A 59 -9.09 2.54 15.70
CA LYS A 59 -9.13 4.00 15.87
C LYS A 59 -9.24 4.43 17.33
N LYS A 60 -10.07 3.75 18.14
CA LYS A 60 -10.18 4.05 19.58
C LYS A 60 -8.90 3.74 20.35
N LEU A 61 -8.12 2.76 19.91
CA LEU A 61 -6.85 2.36 20.52
C LEU A 61 -5.65 3.18 20.01
N GLY A 62 -5.86 4.12 19.08
CA GLY A 62 -4.79 4.92 18.49
C GLY A 62 -3.93 4.17 17.47
N TRP A 63 -4.40 3.03 16.96
CA TRP A 63 -3.68 2.20 15.99
C TRP A 63 -4.02 2.54 14.53
N ASP A 64 -4.84 3.55 14.28
CA ASP A 64 -5.30 3.92 12.93
C ASP A 64 -4.22 4.54 12.03
N LYS A 65 -3.05 4.83 12.60
CA LYS A 65 -1.87 5.33 11.89
C LYS A 65 -0.87 4.25 11.51
N LEU A 66 -1.03 3.01 11.97
CA LEU A 66 -0.17 1.91 11.57
C LEU A 66 -0.30 1.60 10.06
N LEU A 67 0.74 0.97 9.52
CA LEU A 67 0.75 0.51 8.13
C LEU A 67 -0.11 -0.75 7.98
N VAL A 68 -0.61 -0.95 6.76
CA VAL A 68 -1.37 -2.12 6.32
C VAL A 68 -0.50 -2.93 5.37
#